data_AF-L0IYF5-F1
#
_entry.id   AF-L0IYF5-F1
#
_cell.length_a   1.000
_cell.length_b   1.000
_cell.length_c   1.000
_cell.angle_alpha   90.00
_cell.angle_beta   90.00
_cell.angle_gamma   90.00
#
_symmetry.space_group_name_H-M   'P 1'
#
loop_
_entity.id
_entity.type
_entity.pdbx_description
1 polymer ?
#
loop_
_entity_poly.entity_id
_entity_poly.type
_entity_poly.pdbx_seq_one_letter_code
_entity_poly.pdbx_strand_id
1 'polypeptide(L)'
;MSPQWAKHYQREWENRVADTTLPVWLRLACLAYGRHEANGHATFRRGQLSWILGTPPTSGQPFKRLDKYTVRDAIKLAVSHGWLADGSCSECLIVPAHAIEGPQGNPAKPCAVHERKIASKRKSRLRLAS
;
A
#
# COMPACT_ATOMS: atom_id res chain seq x y z
N MET A 1 30.28 18.14 -10.11
CA MET A 1 28.95 18.69 -9.75
C MET A 1 28.39 17.78 -8.68
N SER A 2 28.14 18.30 -7.47
CA SER A 2 27.37 17.53 -6.47
C SER A 2 25.96 17.31 -7.02
N PRO A 3 25.37 16.10 -6.88
CA PRO A 3 24.00 15.89 -7.31
C PRO A 3 23.10 16.91 -6.62
N GLN A 4 22.25 17.61 -7.39
CA GLN A 4 21.21 18.44 -6.81
C GLN A 4 20.30 17.53 -5.99
N TRP A 5 20.23 17.78 -4.68
CA TRP A 5 19.35 17.03 -3.81
C TRP A 5 17.90 17.34 -4.16
N ALA A 6 17.12 16.30 -4.46
CA ALA A 6 15.71 16.40 -4.76
C ALA A 6 14.94 15.39 -3.91
N LYS A 7 13.84 15.85 -3.31
CA LYS A 7 12.89 15.01 -2.56
C LYS A 7 11.58 14.89 -3.33
N HIS A 8 10.90 13.76 -3.20
CA HIS A 8 9.52 13.66 -3.64
C HIS A 8 8.57 14.16 -2.56
N TYR A 9 7.40 14.66 -2.97
CA TYR A 9 6.33 15.04 -2.05
C TYR A 9 5.30 13.92 -1.97
N GLN A 10 4.96 13.46 -0.76
CA GLN A 10 3.94 12.43 -0.56
C GLN A 10 2.59 12.79 -1.20
N ARG A 11 2.20 14.06 -1.13
CA ARG A 11 0.99 14.58 -1.78
C ARG A 11 0.97 14.37 -3.29
N GLU A 12 2.11 14.49 -3.96
CA GLU A 12 2.16 14.28 -5.42
C GLU A 12 1.94 12.82 -5.79
N TRP A 13 2.40 11.89 -4.95
CA TRP A 13 2.07 10.47 -5.12
C TRP A 13 0.58 10.21 -4.89
N GLU A 14 -0.04 10.83 -3.88
CA GLU A 14 -1.48 10.72 -3.66
C GLU A 14 -2.30 11.25 -4.84
N ASN A 15 -1.88 12.37 -5.45
CA ASN A 15 -2.55 12.93 -6.64
C ASN A 15 -2.60 11.90 -7.79
N ARG A 16 -1.54 11.10 -7.98
CA ARG A 16 -1.49 10.05 -9.02
C ARG A 16 -2.47 8.90 -8.76
N VAL A 17 -2.95 8.72 -7.53
CA VAL A 17 -3.92 7.66 -7.20
C VAL A 17 -5.26 7.89 -7.90
N ALA A 18 -5.63 9.14 -8.14
CA ALA A 18 -6.89 9.51 -8.79
C ALA A 18 -6.85 9.38 -10.33
N ASP A 19 -5.65 9.27 -10.92
CA ASP A 19 -5.48 9.15 -12.37
C ASP A 19 -5.89 7.74 -12.84
N THR A 20 -7.08 7.64 -13.43
CA THR A 20 -7.64 6.38 -13.91
C THR A 20 -7.03 5.90 -15.23
N THR A 21 -6.18 6.69 -15.88
CA THR A 21 -5.41 6.25 -17.05
C THR A 21 -4.24 5.35 -16.67
N LEU A 22 -3.79 5.44 -15.41
CA LEU A 22 -2.75 4.58 -14.88
C LEU A 22 -3.30 3.19 -14.51
N PRO A 23 -2.50 2.13 -14.71
CA PRO A 23 -2.90 0.80 -14.26
C PRO A 23 -3.06 0.77 -12.73
N VAL A 24 -4.01 -0.02 -12.26
CA VAL A 24 -4.36 -0.09 -10.83
C VAL A 24 -3.16 -0.41 -9.94
N TRP A 25 -2.25 -1.29 -10.37
CA TRP A 25 -1.06 -1.64 -9.60
C TRP A 25 -0.16 -0.42 -9.34
N LEU A 26 -0.05 0.49 -10.31
CA LEU A 26 0.77 1.69 -10.19
C LEU A 26 0.08 2.73 -9.32
N ARG A 27 -1.23 2.93 -9.49
CA ARG A 27 -2.04 3.78 -8.60
C ARG A 27 -1.95 3.32 -7.14
N LEU A 28 -1.94 2.00 -6.93
CA LEU A 28 -1.77 1.38 -5.62
C LEU A 28 -0.35 1.61 -5.06
N ALA A 29 0.69 1.51 -5.89
CA ALA A 29 2.05 1.85 -5.47
C ALA A 29 2.17 3.34 -5.10
N CYS A 30 1.66 4.25 -5.94
CA CYS A 30 1.59 5.68 -5.65
C CYS A 30 0.90 5.94 -4.30
N LEU A 31 -0.20 5.24 -4.01
CA LEU A 31 -0.86 5.36 -2.71
C LEU A 31 0.04 4.94 -1.54
N ALA A 32 0.88 3.92 -1.71
CA ALA A 32 1.85 3.52 -0.70
C ALA A 32 2.94 4.59 -0.50
N TYR A 33 3.52 5.11 -1.59
CA TYR A 33 4.52 6.20 -1.54
C TYR A 33 3.94 7.52 -0.99
N GLY A 34 2.64 7.74 -1.15
CA GLY A 34 1.96 8.90 -0.59
C GLY A 34 1.61 8.78 0.89
N ARG A 35 1.58 7.56 1.46
CA ARG A 35 1.03 7.31 2.82
C ARG A 35 1.93 6.51 3.75
N HIS A 36 3.11 6.09 3.30
CA HIS A 36 4.00 5.34 4.17
C HIS A 36 4.46 6.21 5.35
N GLU A 37 4.59 5.57 6.51
CA GLU A 37 5.30 6.15 7.64
C GLU A 37 6.82 5.99 7.48
N ALA A 38 7.60 6.48 8.46
CA ALA A 38 9.06 6.38 8.47
C ALA A 38 9.58 4.92 8.41
N ASN A 39 8.78 3.94 8.82
CA ASN A 39 9.12 2.51 8.74
C ASN A 39 8.78 1.89 7.36
N GLY A 40 8.32 2.68 6.39
CA GLY A 40 7.95 2.22 5.05
C GLY A 40 6.58 1.55 4.95
N HIS A 41 5.79 1.51 6.02
CA HIS A 41 4.45 0.91 6.00
C HIS A 41 3.36 1.97 5.78
N ALA A 42 2.52 1.74 4.78
CA ALA A 42 1.24 2.43 4.60
C ALA A 42 0.11 1.50 5.04
N THR A 43 -0.55 1.80 6.17
CA THR A 43 -1.59 0.94 6.74
C THR A 43 -3.00 1.38 6.34
N PHE A 44 -3.89 0.41 6.16
CA PHE A 44 -5.26 0.62 5.69
C PHE A 44 -6.26 -0.24 6.47
N ARG A 45 -7.49 0.27 6.59
CA ARG A 45 -8.63 -0.52 7.10
C ARG A 45 -9.03 -1.58 6.09
N ARG A 46 -9.62 -2.68 6.57
CA ARG A 46 -10.15 -3.74 5.71
C ARG A 46 -11.15 -3.19 4.69
N GLY A 47 -10.91 -3.44 3.41
CA GLY A 47 -11.75 -2.96 2.30
C GLY A 47 -11.52 -1.49 1.92
N GLN A 48 -10.64 -0.76 2.60
CA GLN A 48 -10.37 0.65 2.29
C GLN A 48 -9.72 0.84 0.92
N LEU A 49 -8.80 -0.05 0.52
CA LEU A 49 -8.18 0.01 -0.81
C LEU A 49 -9.20 -0.12 -1.94
N SER A 50 -10.23 -0.96 -1.77
CA SER A 50 -11.33 -1.11 -2.74
C SER A 50 -12.14 0.18 -2.92
N TRP A 51 -12.25 1.00 -1.87
CA TRP A 51 -12.87 2.31 -1.96
C TRP A 51 -11.95 3.34 -2.61
N ILE A 52 -10.69 3.42 -2.18
CA ILE A 52 -9.76 4.44 -2.68
C ILE A 52 -9.50 4.26 -4.19
N LEU A 53 -9.35 3.01 -4.63
CA LEU A 53 -9.01 2.65 -6.01
C LEU A 53 -10.23 2.37 -6.88
N GLY A 54 -11.44 2.62 -6.37
CA GLY A 54 -12.67 2.42 -7.13
C GLY A 54 -12.80 3.40 -8.30
N THR A 55 -13.81 3.15 -9.14
CA THR A 55 -14.15 4.02 -10.27
C THR A 55 -15.10 5.11 -9.78
N PRO A 56 -14.77 6.41 -9.97
CA PRO A 56 -15.67 7.50 -9.62
C PRO A 56 -16.97 7.41 -10.43
N PRO A 57 -18.09 7.96 -9.90
CA PRO A 57 -19.34 7.99 -10.64
C PRO A 57 -19.18 8.82 -11.93
N THR A 58 -19.74 8.31 -13.02
CA THR A 58 -19.88 9.01 -14.31
C THR A 58 -21.37 9.14 -14.63
N SER A 59 -21.77 10.02 -15.54
CA SER A 59 -23.19 10.24 -15.87
C SER A 59 -23.95 8.91 -16.03
N GLY A 60 -24.90 8.65 -15.13
CA GLY A 60 -25.73 7.43 -15.11
C GLY A 60 -25.11 6.18 -14.47
N GLN A 61 -23.86 6.22 -14.00
CA GLN A 61 -23.22 5.10 -13.31
C GLN A 61 -22.81 5.48 -11.88
N PRO A 62 -23.25 4.72 -10.85
CA PRO A 62 -22.83 4.97 -9.48
C PRO A 62 -21.35 4.66 -9.29
N PHE A 63 -20.78 5.14 -8.18
CA PHE A 63 -19.44 4.77 -7.76
C PHE A 63 -19.29 3.25 -7.69
N LYS A 64 -18.24 2.71 -8.29
CA LYS A 64 -17.95 1.27 -8.30
C LYS A 64 -16.68 0.98 -7.50
N ARG A 65 -16.83 0.26 -6.38
CA ARG A 65 -15.69 -0.26 -5.63
C ARG A 65 -14.86 -1.19 -6.50
N LEU A 66 -13.54 -1.14 -6.30
CA LEU A 66 -12.64 -2.11 -6.90
C LEU A 66 -12.78 -3.47 -6.21
N ASP A 67 -12.91 -4.53 -6.99
CA ASP A 67 -12.98 -5.89 -6.49
C ASP A 67 -11.73 -6.28 -5.65
N LYS A 68 -11.94 -7.11 -4.63
CA LYS A 68 -10.89 -7.55 -3.71
C LYS A 68 -9.83 -8.44 -4.38
N TYR A 69 -10.19 -9.21 -5.40
CA TYR A 69 -9.24 -10.04 -6.14
C TYR A 69 -8.38 -9.16 -7.04
N THR A 70 -8.98 -8.16 -7.71
CA THR A 70 -8.24 -7.13 -8.45
C THR A 70 -7.25 -6.37 -7.57
N VAL A 71 -7.65 -5.97 -6.34
CA VAL A 71 -6.71 -5.37 -5.38
C VAL A 71 -5.56 -6.32 -5.05
N ARG A 72 -5.86 -7.59 -4.75
CA ARG A 72 -4.83 -8.60 -4.45
C ARG A 72 -3.87 -8.78 -5.60
N ASP A 73 -4.37 -8.86 -6.82
CA ASP A 73 -3.55 -9.13 -8.00
C ASP A 73 -2.73 -7.88 -8.39
N ALA A 74 -3.28 -6.68 -8.18
CA ALA A 74 -2.54 -5.42 -8.28
C ALA A 74 -1.38 -5.33 -7.27
N ILE A 75 -1.58 -5.78 -6.02
CA ILE A 75 -0.50 -5.84 -5.02
C ILE A 75 0.60 -6.79 -5.50
N LYS A 76 0.24 -7.98 -6.00
CA LYS A 76 1.22 -8.94 -6.52
C LYS A 76 2.04 -8.36 -7.66
N LEU A 77 1.40 -7.66 -8.61
CA LEU A 77 2.08 -7.02 -9.73
C LEU A 77 3.02 -5.91 -9.26
N ALA A 78 2.59 -5.07 -8.32
CA ALA A 78 3.44 -4.02 -7.77
C ALA A 78 4.68 -4.60 -7.04
N VAL A 79 4.51 -5.71 -6.31
CA VAL A 79 5.63 -6.44 -5.69
C VAL A 79 6.55 -7.05 -6.76
N SER A 80 6.00 -7.72 -7.78
CA SER A 80 6.83 -8.33 -8.83
C SER A 80 7.61 -7.31 -9.65
N HIS A 81 7.10 -6.08 -9.77
CA HIS A 81 7.81 -4.98 -10.42
C HIS A 81 8.77 -4.23 -9.48
N GLY A 82 8.90 -4.64 -8.21
CA GLY A 82 9.80 -4.00 -7.24
C GLY A 82 9.31 -2.66 -6.69
N TRP A 83 8.05 -2.28 -6.96
CA TRP A 83 7.47 -1.04 -6.45
C TRP A 83 7.01 -1.16 -5.00
N LEU A 84 6.67 -2.37 -4.57
CA LEU A 84 6.35 -2.72 -3.18
C LEU A 84 7.23 -3.87 -2.71
N ALA A 85 7.51 -3.91 -1.42
CA ALA A 85 8.25 -4.99 -0.80
C ALA A 85 7.36 -6.20 -0.48
N ASP A 86 8.00 -7.36 -0.37
CA ASP A 86 7.39 -8.60 0.11
C ASP A 86 6.72 -8.40 1.48
N GLY A 87 5.60 -9.10 1.69
CA GLY A 87 4.77 -8.94 2.89
C GLY A 87 3.68 -7.88 2.77
N SER A 88 3.67 -7.10 1.67
CA SER A 88 2.55 -6.23 1.32
C SER A 88 1.23 -7.01 1.21
N CYS A 89 0.14 -6.40 1.67
CA CYS A 89 -1.19 -7.00 1.71
C CYS A 89 -2.29 -5.93 1.67
N SER A 90 -3.56 -6.34 1.57
CA SER A 90 -4.71 -5.42 1.43
C SER A 90 -4.95 -4.45 2.60
N GLU A 91 -4.24 -4.63 3.71
CA GLU A 91 -4.34 -3.80 4.91
C GLU A 91 -3.01 -3.08 5.22
N CYS A 92 -1.92 -3.41 4.50
CA CYS A 92 -0.63 -2.76 4.66
C CYS A 92 0.21 -2.92 3.40
N LEU A 93 0.53 -1.80 2.75
CA LEU A 93 1.45 -1.74 1.61
C LEU A 93 2.82 -1.30 2.12
N ILE A 94 3.89 -1.93 1.64
CA ILE A 94 5.26 -1.68 2.12
C ILE A 94 6.06 -1.12 0.95
N VAL A 95 6.60 0.09 1.10
CA VAL A 95 7.55 0.63 0.13
C VAL A 95 8.96 0.07 0.41
N PRO A 96 9.78 -0.24 -0.60
CA PRO A 96 11.14 -0.73 -0.38
C PRO A 96 12.01 0.31 0.34
N ALA A 97 12.71 -0.09 1.40
CA ALA A 97 13.49 0.84 2.23
C ALA A 97 14.59 1.60 1.47
N HIS A 98 15.13 1.02 0.39
CA HIS A 98 16.14 1.69 -0.45
C HIS A 98 15.54 2.74 -1.39
N ALA A 99 14.22 2.73 -1.59
CA ALA A 99 13.51 3.60 -2.53
C ALA A 99 12.88 4.82 -1.84
N ILE A 100 13.06 4.94 -0.52
CA ILE A 100 12.53 6.06 0.26
C ILE A 100 13.58 6.59 1.23
N GLU A 101 13.61 7.91 1.37
CA GLU A 101 14.16 8.57 2.54
C GLU A 101 12.95 9.05 3.34
N GLY A 102 12.74 8.46 4.52
CA GLY A 102 11.44 8.45 5.18
C GLY A 102 10.93 9.84 5.63
N PRO A 103 9.61 10.03 5.74
CA PRO A 103 9.04 11.18 6.45
C PRO A 103 9.43 11.13 7.95
N GLN A 104 9.17 12.22 8.68
CA GLN A 104 9.38 12.26 10.14
C GLN A 104 8.68 11.09 10.85
N GLY A 105 9.38 10.39 11.74
CA GLY A 105 8.82 9.28 12.52
C GLY A 105 9.88 8.28 13.00
N ASN A 106 9.44 7.16 13.56
CA ASN A 106 10.32 6.09 14.04
C ASN A 106 10.42 4.95 12.99
N PRO A 107 11.58 4.77 12.33
CA PRO A 107 11.76 3.70 11.33
C PRO A 107 11.73 2.29 11.94
N ALA A 108 11.97 2.14 13.24
CA ALA A 108 11.91 0.87 13.95
C ALA A 108 10.51 0.55 14.51
N LYS A 109 9.51 1.42 14.31
CA LYS A 109 8.15 1.20 14.83
C LYS A 109 7.54 -0.07 14.21
N PRO A 110 7.08 -1.05 15.02
CA PRO A 110 6.39 -2.22 14.49
C PRO A 110 5.11 -1.88 13.74
N CYS A 111 4.80 -2.65 12.69
CA CYS A 111 3.54 -2.51 11.97
C CYS A 111 2.41 -3.28 12.68
N ALA A 112 1.43 -2.56 13.24
CA ALA A 112 0.29 -3.14 13.94
C ALA A 112 -0.50 -4.18 13.11
N VAL A 113 -0.57 -4.00 11.77
CA VAL A 113 -1.22 -4.96 10.87
C VAL A 113 -0.47 -6.28 10.82
N HIS A 114 0.85 -6.25 10.68
CA HIS A 114 1.67 -7.46 10.64
C HIS A 114 1.77 -8.12 12.00
N GLU A 115 1.92 -7.35 13.08
CA GLU A 115 1.89 -7.89 14.45
C GLU A 115 0.60 -8.69 14.71
N ARG A 116 -0.56 -8.09 14.39
CA ARG A 116 -1.85 -8.76 14.50
C ARG A 116 -1.91 -10.05 13.67
N LYS A 117 -1.43 -10.02 12.42
CA LYS A 117 -1.41 -11.20 11.54
C LYS A 117 -0.48 -12.30 12.05
N ILE A 118 0.69 -11.95 12.58
CA ILE A 118 1.62 -12.89 13.19
C ILE A 118 0.98 -13.53 14.42
N ALA A 119 0.35 -12.74 15.29
CA ALA A 119 -0.36 -13.25 16.47
C ALA A 119 -1.50 -14.22 16.10
N SER A 120 -2.31 -13.90 15.08
CA SER A 120 -3.35 -14.80 14.59
C SER A 120 -2.79 -16.13 14.05
N LYS A 121 -1.69 -16.09 13.29
CA LYS A 121 -1.02 -17.30 12.77
C LYS A 121 -0.45 -18.18 13.89
N ARG A 122 0.10 -17.58 14.94
CA ARG A 122 0.58 -18.33 16.12
C ARG A 122 -0.58 -19.05 16.82
N LYS A 123 -1.70 -18.34 17.06
CA LYS A 123 -2.91 -18.93 17.67
C LYS A 123 -3.49 -20.08 16.85
N SER A 124 -3.54 -19.96 15.52
CA SER A 124 -4.08 -21.04 14.67
C SER A 124 -3.18 -22.29 14.68
N ARG A 125 -1.85 -22.13 14.71
CA ARG A 125 -0.92 -23.26 14.79
C ARG A 125 -1.05 -24.02 16.11
N LEU A 126 -1.19 -23.30 17.22
CA LEU A 126 -1.39 -23.93 18.53
C LEU A 126 -2.68 -24.76 18.57
N ARG A 127 -3.77 -24.25 17.98
CA ARG A 127 -5.04 -25.00 17.88
C ARG A 127 -4.98 -26.26 17.02
N LEU A 128 -4.11 -26.29 16.00
CA LEU A 128 -3.93 -27.46 15.14
C LEU A 128 -3.01 -28.53 15.76
N ALA A 129 -2.26 -28.16 16.80
CA ALA A 129 -1.34 -29.05 17.51
C ALA A 129 -1.94 -29.58 18.84
N SER A 130 -3.16 -29.18 19.17
CA SER A 130 -3.96 -29.67 20.31
C SER A 130 -5.01 -30.64 19.79
#